data_AF-A0A1E3QCZ3-F1
#
_entry.id   AF-A0A1E3QCZ3-F1
#
_cell.length_a   1.000
_cell.length_b   1.000
_cell.length_c   1.000
_cell.angle_alpha   90.00
_cell.angle_beta   90.00
_cell.angle_gamma   90.00
#
_symmetry.space_group_name_H-M   'P 1'
#
loop_
_entity.id
_entity.type
_entity.pdbx_description
1 polymer ?
#
loop_
_entity_poly.entity_id
_entity_poly.type
_entity_poly.pdbx_seq_one_letter_code
_entity_poly.pdbx_strand_id
1 'polypeptide(L)'
;MAISEALTRTLNVAGNTVAREAKDWLPVSAKGKWSSRFKANESSSAASFSPSTSGQTSSSANSTLSLPRFNPPRTPPYYDNDDDDAPGSPSRTRPRSTYSRLHADIMIPKRNITLTQKLAAALVGVWFVIFFIIIFRGTAPQVDFDPLRNEIHNHKAIISPMNPNINYVGRWSRNKAQGSATGLLVSTYFPGTYFDVRFTGTSLSIHLGNLDDPVTMTVRIDDSNTYEILPYGREVVSLARNLPDGEHAARVMFSGARRTDVEALYVDKGKALLPSVGKQRQIVEVFQDTYNSSHPDVLSWSYLLASKFDVDRVLISGNDMCISNCPNDITPLDKFYFLGSLSAARGMPKYWHFEEYRPSLIILDLGVATKRLMDKKLMYRLLLPQDASKVYSESYMNFIRQIRKKVHKRVPILLLRPFDGSLETESLQVVQILRQQGDKNVHWIDTTDWATDTLDDEATKHEMRASFLSLHTCPFLRPRDECQFLYPFEGKLEI
;
A
#
# COMPACT_ATOMS: atom_id res chain seq x y z
N MET A 1 20.30 -52.92 -33.77
CA MET A 1 21.64 -52.27 -33.73
C MET A 1 21.68 -50.98 -34.52
N ALA A 2 21.41 -50.94 -35.83
CA ALA A 2 21.54 -49.72 -36.67
C ALA A 2 20.91 -48.43 -36.08
N ILE A 3 19.71 -48.51 -35.49
CA ILE A 3 19.04 -47.35 -34.85
C ILE A 3 19.83 -46.80 -33.64
N SER A 4 20.56 -47.66 -32.91
CA SER A 4 21.38 -47.25 -31.76
C SER A 4 22.63 -46.47 -32.18
N GLU A 5 23.27 -46.86 -33.29
CA GLU A 5 24.38 -46.09 -33.86
C GLU A 5 23.92 -44.74 -34.40
N ALA A 6 22.77 -44.70 -35.08
CA ALA A 6 22.20 -43.46 -35.58
C ALA A 6 21.93 -42.47 -34.43
N LEU A 7 21.24 -42.89 -33.36
CA LEU A 7 21.00 -42.06 -32.18
C LEU A 7 22.30 -41.60 -31.50
N THR A 8 23.31 -42.46 -31.39
CA THR A 8 24.60 -42.10 -30.77
C THR A 8 25.34 -41.05 -31.58
N ARG A 9 25.32 -41.13 -32.92
CA ARG A 9 25.92 -40.12 -33.80
C ARG A 9 25.16 -38.78 -33.71
N THR A 10 23.83 -38.79 -33.73
CA THR A 10 23.01 -37.56 -33.63
C THR A 10 23.20 -36.85 -32.29
N LEU A 11 23.26 -37.59 -31.17
CA LEU A 11 23.49 -37.01 -29.84
C LEU A 11 24.90 -36.40 -29.69
N ASN A 12 25.93 -37.03 -30.26
CA ASN A 12 27.30 -36.48 -30.25
C ASN A 12 27.45 -35.23 -31.13
N VAL A 13 26.71 -35.11 -32.22
CA VAL A 13 26.68 -33.88 -33.03
C VAL A 13 25.96 -32.75 -32.27
N ALA A 14 24.78 -33.03 -31.69
CA ALA A 14 24.01 -32.05 -30.93
C ALA A 14 24.78 -31.51 -29.71
N GLY A 15 25.44 -32.39 -28.93
CA GLY A 15 26.23 -32.00 -27.77
C GLY A 15 27.41 -31.08 -28.11
N ASN A 16 28.07 -31.32 -29.25
CA ASN A 16 29.18 -30.48 -29.71
C ASN A 16 28.74 -29.10 -30.24
N THR A 17 27.56 -29.00 -30.84
CA THR A 17 26.99 -27.70 -31.27
C THR A 17 26.58 -26.86 -30.06
N VAL A 18 25.85 -27.44 -29.10
CA VAL A 18 25.43 -26.73 -27.88
C VAL A 18 26.63 -26.28 -27.03
N ALA A 19 27.67 -27.11 -26.92
CA ALA A 19 28.90 -26.73 -26.21
C ALA A 19 29.71 -25.62 -26.93
N ARG A 20 29.52 -25.44 -28.24
CA ARG A 20 30.19 -24.40 -29.03
C ARG A 20 29.44 -23.06 -28.93
N GLU A 21 28.11 -23.07 -28.97
CA GLU A 21 27.28 -21.86 -28.81
C GLU A 21 27.25 -21.35 -27.35
N ALA A 22 27.23 -22.24 -26.35
CA ALA A 22 27.21 -21.83 -24.93
C ALA A 22 28.47 -21.05 -24.48
N LYS A 23 29.55 -21.07 -25.29
CA LYS A 23 30.80 -20.37 -24.98
C LYS A 23 30.75 -18.87 -25.29
N ASP A 24 29.85 -18.46 -26.19
CA ASP A 24 29.73 -17.07 -26.67
C ASP A 24 28.64 -16.26 -25.93
N TRP A 25 27.90 -16.90 -25.02
CA TRP A 25 26.77 -16.30 -24.29
C TRP A 25 27.08 -15.99 -22.81
N LEU A 26 28.35 -16.04 -22.37
CA LEU A 26 28.75 -15.69 -21.01
C LEU A 26 29.31 -14.25 -20.93
N PRO A 27 28.74 -13.37 -20.08
CA PRO A 27 29.20 -11.99 -19.96
C PRO A 27 30.61 -11.88 -19.34
N VAL A 28 31.38 -10.90 -19.80
CA VAL A 28 32.83 -10.74 -19.56
C VAL A 28 33.20 -10.40 -18.09
N SER A 29 32.24 -10.10 -17.22
CA SER A 29 32.47 -9.64 -15.84
C SER A 29 32.85 -10.73 -14.81
N ALA A 30 32.89 -12.01 -15.18
CA ALA A 30 33.13 -13.13 -14.26
C ALA A 30 34.52 -13.79 -14.36
N LYS A 31 35.54 -13.07 -14.86
CA LYS A 31 36.95 -13.54 -14.90
C LYS A 31 37.86 -12.71 -13.99
N GLY A 32 37.84 -12.98 -12.69
CA GLY A 32 38.82 -12.42 -11.76
C GLY A 32 38.62 -12.84 -10.30
N LYS A 33 39.74 -13.16 -9.63
CA LYS A 33 39.86 -13.39 -8.16
C LYS A 33 39.20 -14.65 -7.59
N TRP A 34 39.71 -15.82 -7.97
CA TRP A 34 39.82 -16.99 -7.06
C TRP A 34 41.22 -17.61 -7.19
N SER A 35 42.19 -17.05 -6.48
CA SER A 35 43.47 -17.71 -6.16
C SER A 35 44.14 -17.02 -4.95
N SER A 36 45.00 -17.79 -4.26
CA SER A 36 45.81 -17.45 -3.06
C SER A 36 45.10 -17.23 -1.70
N ARG A 37 44.77 -18.35 -1.04
CA ARG A 37 45.13 -18.54 0.39
C ARG A 37 46.39 -19.41 0.45
N PHE A 38 47.36 -19.00 1.26
CA PHE A 38 48.33 -19.78 2.06
C PHE A 38 49.72 -19.12 2.11
N LYS A 39 50.02 -18.49 3.25
CA LYS A 39 51.28 -18.65 3.97
C LYS A 39 51.06 -18.25 5.44
N ALA A 40 51.79 -18.88 6.34
CA ALA A 40 51.64 -18.78 7.79
C ALA A 40 52.82 -18.03 8.44
N ASN A 41 52.84 -18.08 9.77
CA ASN A 41 53.83 -17.58 10.75
C ASN A 41 53.47 -16.22 11.36
N GLU A 42 53.72 -15.91 12.63
CA GLU A 42 53.94 -16.61 13.93
C GLU A 42 54.69 -15.60 14.81
N SER A 43 54.32 -15.44 16.09
CA SER A 43 55.06 -14.71 17.15
C SER A 43 55.37 -13.21 16.90
N SER A 44 55.19 -12.28 17.85
CA SER A 44 55.87 -12.16 19.16
C SER A 44 55.21 -10.98 19.93
N SER A 45 54.83 -11.08 21.21
CA SER A 45 55.60 -10.64 22.42
C SER A 45 56.26 -9.25 22.33
N ALA A 46 56.25 -8.35 23.33
CA ALA A 46 55.62 -8.27 24.65
C ALA A 46 55.82 -6.84 25.26
N ALA A 47 55.25 -6.57 26.46
CA ALA A 47 55.62 -5.49 27.41
C ALA A 47 55.30 -4.02 26.97
N SER A 48 55.15 -3.00 27.84
CA SER A 48 55.28 -2.88 29.32
C SER A 48 54.48 -1.67 29.88
N PHE A 49 53.99 -1.81 31.13
CA PHE A 49 53.83 -0.83 32.24
C PHE A 49 53.89 0.71 31.99
N SER A 50 52.80 1.41 32.39
CA SER A 50 52.65 2.31 33.59
C SER A 50 53.72 3.38 33.97
N PRO A 51 53.45 4.32 34.93
CA PRO A 51 52.25 5.16 35.21
C PRO A 51 52.59 6.64 35.62
N SER A 52 51.59 7.53 35.79
CA SER A 52 51.57 8.73 36.70
C SER A 52 50.20 9.46 36.59
N THR A 53 49.39 9.69 37.65
CA THR A 53 49.41 10.78 38.69
C THR A 53 49.32 12.22 38.13
N SER A 54 48.57 13.21 38.67
CA SER A 54 47.62 13.29 39.82
C SER A 54 47.03 14.72 39.92
N GLY A 55 45.88 14.92 40.61
CA GLY A 55 45.27 16.23 40.95
C GLY A 55 43.74 16.21 40.75
N GLN A 56 42.82 16.49 41.70
CA GLN A 56 42.80 17.39 42.87
C GLN A 56 43.21 18.83 42.50
N THR A 57 42.41 19.90 42.68
CA THR A 57 41.08 20.12 43.32
C THR A 57 40.21 21.02 42.38
N SER A 58 39.05 21.64 42.69
CA SER A 58 38.36 21.98 43.95
C SER A 58 36.82 22.16 43.80
N SER A 59 36.24 22.99 44.68
CA SER A 59 34.83 23.34 44.95
C SER A 59 34.14 24.30 43.98
N SER A 60 32.82 24.14 43.80
CA SER A 60 31.85 25.13 44.31
C SER A 60 30.45 24.51 44.42
N ALA A 61 29.69 24.93 45.43
CA ALA A 61 28.35 24.43 45.69
C ALA A 61 27.30 25.23 44.91
N ASN A 62 26.22 24.57 44.51
CA ASN A 62 24.92 25.23 44.43
C ASN A 62 23.81 24.24 44.77
N SER A 63 22.96 24.67 45.70
CA SER A 63 21.84 23.91 46.26
C SER A 63 20.64 23.92 45.31
N THR A 64 20.05 22.75 45.06
CA THR A 64 18.75 22.63 44.40
C THR A 64 17.83 21.66 45.16
N LEU A 65 16.54 22.01 45.18
CA LEU A 65 15.52 21.41 46.05
C LEU A 65 15.43 19.87 45.94
N SER A 66 15.42 19.22 47.10
CA SER A 66 15.01 17.83 47.25
C SER A 66 13.48 17.69 47.05
N LEU A 67 13.05 17.06 45.95
CA LEU A 67 11.68 16.55 45.84
C LEU A 67 11.55 15.22 46.62
N PRO A 68 10.38 14.94 47.24
CA PRO A 68 10.20 13.74 48.05
C PRO A 68 10.22 12.47 47.20
N ARG A 69 10.95 11.44 47.68
CA ARG A 69 10.96 10.10 47.07
C ARG A 69 9.61 9.42 47.27
N PHE A 70 8.92 9.11 46.17
CA PHE A 70 7.84 8.13 46.17
C PHE A 70 8.43 6.71 46.26
N ASN A 71 8.10 5.98 47.33
CA ASN A 71 8.29 4.53 47.37
C ASN A 71 7.15 3.85 46.61
N PRO A 72 7.41 2.87 45.72
CA PRO A 72 6.34 2.05 45.15
C PRO A 72 5.74 1.12 46.23
N PRO A 73 4.42 0.86 46.19
CA PRO A 73 3.79 -0.05 47.14
C PRO A 73 4.24 -1.50 46.95
N ARG A 74 4.29 -2.25 48.05
CA ARG A 74 4.60 -3.69 48.06
C ARG A 74 3.48 -4.49 47.39
N THR A 75 3.87 -5.55 46.69
CA THR A 75 2.96 -6.62 46.23
C THR A 75 2.27 -7.31 47.41
N PRO A 76 0.93 -7.50 47.39
CA PRO A 76 0.27 -8.48 48.24
C PRO A 76 0.50 -9.91 47.72
N PRO A 77 0.41 -10.93 48.58
CA PRO A 77 0.72 -12.32 48.22
C PRO A 77 -0.45 -13.05 47.56
N TYR A 78 -0.05 -14.13 46.88
CA TYR A 78 -0.75 -15.40 46.65
C TYR A 78 -2.07 -15.60 47.43
N TYR A 79 -3.12 -15.98 46.71
CA TYR A 79 -4.26 -16.72 47.25
C TYR A 79 -4.42 -18.00 46.44
N ASP A 80 -4.17 -19.13 47.08
CA ASP A 80 -4.86 -20.38 46.74
C ASP A 80 -6.34 -20.20 47.08
N ASN A 81 -7.20 -20.78 46.25
CA ASN A 81 -8.55 -21.19 46.63
C ASN A 81 -8.83 -22.48 45.85
N ASP A 82 -8.63 -23.60 46.54
CA ASP A 82 -9.38 -24.83 46.29
C ASP A 82 -10.86 -24.62 46.71
N ASP A 83 -11.67 -25.66 46.58
CA ASP A 83 -13.11 -25.78 46.85
C ASP A 83 -14.05 -25.14 45.82
N ASP A 84 -14.72 -26.01 45.05
CA ASP A 84 -16.19 -25.97 44.94
C ASP A 84 -16.71 -27.31 44.38
N ASP A 85 -17.42 -28.07 45.21
CA ASP A 85 -17.99 -29.38 44.90
C ASP A 85 -19.53 -29.27 44.78
N ALA A 86 -20.06 -29.55 43.58
CA ALA A 86 -21.48 -29.89 43.30
C ALA A 86 -22.58 -28.79 43.50
N PRO A 87 -23.85 -29.03 43.07
CA PRO A 87 -24.26 -29.50 41.73
C PRO A 87 -25.49 -28.77 41.12
N GLY A 88 -25.62 -28.84 39.78
CA GLY A 88 -26.93 -29.10 39.14
C GLY A 88 -27.59 -28.02 38.25
N SER A 89 -28.42 -28.51 37.31
CA SER A 89 -29.39 -27.80 36.44
C SER A 89 -28.83 -27.09 35.18
N PRO A 90 -29.66 -26.87 34.12
CA PRO A 90 -29.87 -27.92 33.12
C PRO A 90 -29.44 -27.54 31.70
N SER A 91 -29.24 -28.55 30.85
CA SER A 91 -28.79 -28.44 29.47
C SER A 91 -29.79 -27.69 28.58
N ARG A 92 -29.37 -26.53 28.04
CA ARG A 92 -30.11 -25.82 26.97
C ARG A 92 -29.49 -26.15 25.61
N THR A 93 -30.12 -27.07 24.89
CA THR A 93 -29.71 -27.49 23.54
C THR A 93 -29.81 -26.34 22.53
N ARG A 94 -28.73 -26.10 21.78
CA ARG A 94 -28.77 -25.35 20.51
C ARG A 94 -28.48 -26.33 19.35
N PRO A 95 -29.20 -26.24 18.22
CA PRO A 95 -28.97 -27.12 17.09
C PRO A 95 -27.64 -26.78 16.40
N ARG A 96 -26.75 -27.77 16.26
CA ARG A 96 -25.60 -27.69 15.35
C ARG A 96 -26.06 -28.10 13.96
N SER A 97 -25.90 -27.22 12.97
CA SER A 97 -26.10 -27.55 11.57
C SER A 97 -25.02 -28.51 11.08
N THR A 98 -25.41 -29.73 10.72
CA THR A 98 -24.52 -30.74 10.14
C THR A 98 -24.36 -30.52 8.63
N TYR A 99 -23.23 -29.96 8.21
CA TYR A 99 -22.73 -30.10 6.84
C TYR A 99 -21.50 -31.04 6.82
N SER A 100 -21.76 -32.33 6.99
CA SER A 100 -20.75 -33.36 6.80
C SER A 100 -20.55 -33.62 5.30
N ARG A 101 -19.44 -33.14 4.73
CA ARG A 101 -19.04 -33.54 3.36
C ARG A 101 -18.62 -35.00 3.36
N LEU A 102 -19.24 -35.82 2.53
CA LEU A 102 -18.66 -37.12 2.14
C LEU A 102 -17.37 -36.87 1.33
N HIS A 103 -16.22 -37.16 1.93
CA HIS A 103 -15.04 -37.54 1.17
C HIS A 103 -15.02 -39.07 1.08
N ALA A 104 -15.26 -39.60 -0.12
CA ALA A 104 -15.01 -40.99 -0.42
C ALA A 104 -13.52 -41.17 -0.72
N ASP A 105 -12.80 -41.91 0.14
CA ASP A 105 -11.40 -42.27 -0.09
C ASP A 105 -11.30 -43.30 -1.22
N ILE A 106 -11.12 -42.83 -2.45
CA ILE A 106 -10.71 -43.68 -3.58
C ILE A 106 -9.22 -43.97 -3.43
N MET A 107 -8.88 -45.08 -2.79
CA MET A 107 -7.51 -45.61 -2.82
C MET A 107 -7.12 -46.03 -4.24
N ILE A 108 -6.41 -45.15 -4.95
CA ILE A 108 -5.73 -45.52 -6.20
C ILE A 108 -4.43 -46.25 -5.84
N PRO A 109 -4.23 -47.51 -6.26
CA PRO A 109 -2.99 -48.23 -5.97
C PRO A 109 -1.81 -47.58 -6.70
N LYS A 110 -0.78 -47.19 -5.94
CA LYS A 110 0.48 -46.66 -6.48
C LYS A 110 1.19 -47.71 -7.33
N ARG A 111 0.99 -47.66 -8.65
CA ARG A 111 1.81 -48.45 -9.59
C ARG A 111 3.26 -47.95 -9.53
N ASN A 112 4.20 -48.88 -9.32
CA ASN A 112 5.63 -48.58 -9.39
C ASN A 112 6.03 -48.32 -10.85
N ILE A 113 6.04 -47.05 -11.23
CA ILE A 113 6.51 -46.58 -12.55
C ILE A 113 8.02 -46.80 -12.62
N THR A 114 8.47 -47.61 -13.59
CA THR A 114 9.90 -47.93 -13.74
C THR A 114 10.71 -46.70 -14.17
N LEU A 115 12.02 -46.68 -13.90
CA LEU A 115 12.90 -45.57 -14.26
C LEU A 115 12.81 -45.24 -15.76
N THR A 116 12.68 -46.27 -16.60
CA THR A 116 12.49 -46.17 -18.06
C THR A 116 11.21 -45.43 -18.44
N GLN A 117 10.09 -45.67 -17.74
CA GLN A 117 8.83 -44.97 -17.96
C GLN A 117 8.90 -43.50 -17.51
N LYS A 118 9.62 -43.19 -16.43
CA LYS A 118 9.87 -41.80 -16.00
C LYS A 118 10.71 -41.03 -17.02
N LEU A 119 11.75 -41.67 -17.56
CA LEU A 119 12.58 -41.09 -18.63
C LEU A 119 11.79 -40.87 -19.93
N ALA A 120 10.94 -41.82 -20.32
CA ALA A 120 10.06 -41.67 -21.47
C ALA A 120 9.08 -40.49 -21.31
N ALA A 121 8.45 -40.36 -20.14
CA ALA A 121 7.56 -39.22 -19.85
C ALA A 121 8.30 -37.87 -19.86
N ALA A 122 9.51 -37.82 -19.30
CA ALA A 122 10.34 -36.62 -19.33
C ALA A 122 10.75 -36.23 -20.76
N LEU A 123 11.14 -37.20 -21.60
CA LEU A 123 11.48 -36.97 -23.00
C LEU A 123 10.28 -36.51 -23.82
N VAL A 124 9.09 -37.07 -23.60
CA VAL A 124 7.85 -36.59 -24.24
C VAL A 124 7.52 -35.16 -23.80
N GLY A 125 7.68 -34.83 -22.52
CA GLY A 125 7.50 -33.46 -22.01
C GLY A 125 8.46 -32.45 -22.64
N VAL A 126 9.75 -32.79 -22.73
CA VAL A 126 10.77 -31.96 -23.41
C VAL A 126 10.45 -31.82 -24.90
N TRP A 127 10.02 -32.88 -25.57
CA TRP A 127 9.61 -32.80 -26.98
C TRP A 127 8.37 -31.93 -27.16
N PHE A 128 7.38 -32.00 -26.27
CA PHE A 128 6.20 -31.12 -26.30
C PHE A 128 6.58 -29.65 -26.14
N VAL A 129 7.49 -29.33 -25.22
CA VAL A 129 7.98 -27.96 -25.01
C VAL A 129 8.76 -27.46 -26.23
N ILE A 130 9.66 -28.27 -26.80
CA ILE A 130 10.40 -27.91 -28.02
C ILE A 130 9.46 -27.74 -29.22
N PHE A 131 8.48 -28.62 -29.38
CA PHE A 131 7.48 -28.56 -30.45
C PHE A 131 6.58 -27.32 -30.31
N PHE A 132 6.14 -26.97 -29.10
CA PHE A 132 5.46 -25.70 -28.83
C PHE A 132 6.35 -24.50 -29.17
N ILE A 133 7.61 -24.48 -28.74
CA ILE A 133 8.55 -23.38 -29.04
C ILE A 133 8.78 -23.24 -30.55
N ILE A 134 8.85 -24.35 -31.31
CA ILE A 134 9.05 -24.31 -32.76
C ILE A 134 7.78 -23.86 -33.48
N ILE A 135 6.60 -24.39 -33.15
CA ILE A 135 5.34 -24.00 -33.80
C ILE A 135 4.97 -22.55 -33.46
N PHE A 136 5.11 -22.11 -32.21
CA PHE A 136 4.79 -20.73 -31.82
C PHE A 136 5.90 -19.71 -32.12
N ARG A 137 7.09 -20.13 -32.58
CA ARG A 137 8.08 -19.24 -33.23
C ARG A 137 7.90 -19.14 -34.74
N GLY A 138 7.08 -20.01 -35.35
CA GLY A 138 6.71 -19.92 -36.76
C GLY A 138 5.74 -18.77 -37.01
N THR A 139 6.27 -17.55 -37.11
CA THR A 139 5.56 -16.34 -37.59
C THR A 139 4.09 -16.27 -37.16
N ALA A 140 3.84 -16.19 -35.85
CA ALA A 140 2.60 -15.57 -35.39
C ALA A 140 2.55 -14.19 -36.06
N PRO A 141 1.51 -13.87 -36.87
CA PRO A 141 1.43 -12.55 -37.46
C PRO A 141 1.44 -11.55 -36.30
N GLN A 142 2.31 -10.54 -36.40
CA GLN A 142 2.17 -9.35 -35.57
C GLN A 142 0.80 -8.78 -35.94
N VAL A 143 -0.20 -9.08 -35.10
CA VAL A 143 -1.48 -8.39 -35.15
C VAL A 143 -1.14 -6.97 -34.77
N ASP A 144 -1.12 -6.12 -35.79
CA ASP A 144 -0.69 -4.75 -35.65
C ASP A 144 -1.75 -4.02 -34.82
N PHE A 145 -1.49 -3.86 -33.52
CA PHE A 145 -2.34 -3.09 -32.59
C PHE A 145 -2.25 -1.57 -32.87
N ASP A 146 -1.55 -1.18 -33.94
CA ASP A 146 -1.19 0.18 -34.32
C ASP A 146 -2.24 0.99 -35.12
N PRO A 147 -3.41 0.51 -35.65
CA PRO A 147 -4.32 1.38 -36.41
C PRO A 147 -4.89 2.51 -35.52
N LEU A 148 -5.22 2.20 -34.26
CA LEU A 148 -5.68 3.19 -33.27
C LEU A 148 -4.56 4.19 -32.92
N ARG A 149 -3.31 3.73 -32.86
CA ARG A 149 -2.14 4.57 -32.60
C ARG A 149 -1.86 5.52 -33.77
N ASN A 150 -1.97 5.04 -35.00
CA ASN A 150 -1.81 5.84 -36.22
C ASN A 150 -2.97 6.83 -36.43
N GLU A 151 -4.20 6.46 -36.05
CA GLU A 151 -5.33 7.39 -36.03
C GLU A 151 -5.10 8.53 -35.02
N ILE A 152 -4.63 8.20 -33.81
CA ILE A 152 -4.28 9.15 -32.75
C ILE A 152 -3.15 10.09 -33.18
N HIS A 153 -2.05 9.57 -33.75
CA HIS A 153 -0.91 10.39 -34.16
C HIS A 153 -1.27 11.44 -35.23
N ASN A 154 -2.27 11.19 -36.07
CA ASN A 154 -2.68 12.12 -37.13
C ASN A 154 -3.68 13.19 -36.66
N HIS A 155 -4.51 12.89 -35.64
CA HIS A 155 -5.65 13.70 -35.22
C HIS A 155 -5.61 14.23 -33.78
N LYS A 156 -4.57 13.90 -33.00
CA LYS A 156 -4.45 14.35 -31.60
C LYS A 156 -3.17 15.14 -31.35
N ALA A 157 -3.25 16.13 -30.47
CA ALA A 157 -2.09 16.76 -29.85
C ALA A 157 -1.61 15.91 -28.66
N ILE A 158 -0.32 15.59 -28.62
CA ILE A 158 0.30 14.84 -27.51
C ILE A 158 0.66 15.81 -26.39
N ILE A 159 0.20 15.53 -25.18
CA ILE A 159 0.48 16.33 -24.00
C ILE A 159 1.40 15.56 -23.05
N SER A 160 2.48 16.21 -22.61
CA SER A 160 3.38 15.68 -21.58
C SER A 160 2.63 15.39 -20.28
N PRO A 161 2.87 14.25 -19.60
CA PRO A 161 2.29 13.98 -18.28
C PRO A 161 2.89 14.89 -17.20
N MET A 162 3.95 15.64 -17.52
CA MET A 162 4.48 16.70 -16.64
C MET A 162 3.98 18.11 -17.02
N ASN A 163 2.94 18.22 -17.85
CA ASN A 163 2.38 19.51 -18.22
C ASN A 163 1.81 20.23 -16.96
N PRO A 164 2.15 21.51 -16.73
CA PRO A 164 1.72 22.23 -15.53
C PRO A 164 0.20 22.47 -15.44
N ASN A 165 -0.56 22.22 -16.51
CA ASN A 165 -2.02 22.31 -16.51
C ASN A 165 -2.71 21.03 -16.00
N ILE A 166 -1.97 19.98 -15.68
CA ILE A 166 -2.47 18.78 -15.00
C ILE A 166 -2.26 18.95 -13.48
N ASN A 167 -3.32 18.82 -12.69
CA ASN A 167 -3.28 18.87 -11.22
C ASN A 167 -3.30 17.46 -10.65
N TYR A 168 -2.12 16.91 -10.33
CA TYR A 168 -1.98 15.59 -9.71
C TYR A 168 -2.20 15.66 -8.20
N VAL A 169 -3.13 14.86 -7.68
CA VAL A 169 -3.48 14.76 -6.25
C VAL A 169 -3.22 13.35 -5.74
N GLY A 170 -2.59 13.28 -4.56
CA GLY A 170 -2.05 12.05 -4.01
C GLY A 170 -0.53 11.95 -4.21
N ARG A 171 0.04 10.77 -3.94
CA ARG A 171 1.49 10.56 -4.03
C ARG A 171 1.90 10.13 -5.43
N TRP A 172 2.40 11.09 -6.19
CA TRP A 172 2.84 10.93 -7.57
C TRP A 172 4.35 11.13 -7.71
N SER A 173 4.98 10.29 -8.52
CA SER A 173 6.43 10.25 -8.76
C SER A 173 6.74 10.57 -10.21
N ARG A 174 7.54 11.63 -10.45
CA ARG A 174 7.82 12.16 -11.80
C ARG A 174 9.13 11.55 -12.32
N ASN A 175 9.06 10.77 -13.40
CA ASN A 175 10.18 9.95 -13.88
C ASN A 175 10.46 10.16 -15.38
N LYS A 176 11.68 9.83 -15.81
CA LYS A 176 12.01 9.63 -17.23
C LYS A 176 11.56 8.24 -17.68
N ALA A 177 11.08 8.13 -18.91
CA ALA A 177 10.46 6.93 -19.45
C ALA A 177 11.04 6.60 -20.83
N GLN A 178 11.85 5.55 -20.93
CA GLN A 178 12.36 5.09 -22.21
C GLN A 178 11.22 4.42 -23.00
N GLY A 179 10.98 4.90 -24.22
CA GLY A 179 9.92 4.41 -25.09
C GLY A 179 8.56 5.10 -24.92
N SER A 180 8.37 5.97 -23.92
CA SER A 180 7.22 6.88 -23.84
C SER A 180 7.25 7.88 -25.01
N ALA A 181 6.08 8.22 -25.55
CA ALA A 181 5.94 9.23 -26.60
C ALA A 181 6.46 10.63 -26.19
N THR A 182 6.57 10.88 -24.88
CA THR A 182 7.02 12.16 -24.30
C THR A 182 8.41 12.05 -23.66
N GLY A 183 9.01 10.85 -23.62
CA GLY A 183 10.23 10.55 -22.86
C GLY A 183 10.06 10.62 -21.33
N LEU A 184 8.82 10.84 -20.86
CA LEU A 184 8.46 11.12 -19.47
C LEU A 184 7.30 10.22 -19.05
N LEU A 185 7.18 9.98 -17.74
CA LEU A 185 5.99 9.40 -17.12
C LEU A 185 5.77 9.97 -15.72
N VAL A 186 4.54 9.86 -15.22
CA VAL A 186 4.19 10.15 -13.83
C VAL A 186 3.55 8.89 -13.24
N SER A 187 4.18 8.33 -12.20
CA SER A 187 3.76 7.07 -11.55
C SER A 187 3.03 7.33 -10.24
N THR A 188 2.10 6.46 -9.87
CA THR A 188 1.67 6.30 -8.48
C THR A 188 1.64 4.83 -8.07
N TYR A 189 1.52 4.58 -6.77
CA TYR A 189 1.29 3.27 -6.16
C TYR A 189 0.11 3.29 -5.17
N PHE A 190 -0.47 4.47 -4.89
CA PHE A 190 -1.44 4.65 -3.80
C PHE A 190 -2.88 4.67 -4.34
N PRO A 191 -3.82 3.99 -3.67
CA PRO A 191 -5.22 3.99 -4.08
C PRO A 191 -5.83 5.38 -3.95
N GLY A 192 -6.87 5.65 -4.72
CA GLY A 192 -7.63 6.89 -4.62
C GLY A 192 -6.87 8.14 -5.08
N THR A 193 -5.70 7.97 -5.70
CA THR A 193 -4.94 9.04 -6.36
C THR A 193 -5.63 9.46 -7.64
N TYR A 194 -5.60 10.75 -7.97
CA TYR A 194 -6.22 11.27 -9.18
C TYR A 194 -5.42 12.39 -9.82
N PHE A 195 -5.83 12.77 -11.02
CA PHE A 195 -5.51 14.09 -11.53
C PHE A 195 -6.77 14.79 -12.06
N ASP A 196 -6.78 16.11 -11.91
CA ASP A 196 -7.73 17.01 -12.54
C ASP A 196 -7.07 17.71 -13.72
N VAL A 197 -7.78 17.76 -14.84
CA VAL A 197 -7.34 18.45 -16.06
C VAL A 197 -8.51 19.23 -16.66
N ARG A 198 -8.23 20.41 -17.21
CA ARG A 198 -9.14 21.10 -18.13
C ARG A 198 -8.57 21.07 -19.54
N PHE A 199 -9.42 20.91 -20.53
CA PHE A 199 -9.01 20.82 -21.93
C PHE A 199 -10.01 21.51 -22.86
N THR A 200 -9.59 21.72 -24.10
CA THR A 200 -10.46 22.14 -25.19
C THR A 200 -10.60 21.01 -26.21
N GLY A 201 -11.72 20.98 -26.93
CA GLY A 201 -11.98 19.98 -27.98
C GLY A 201 -13.25 19.17 -27.72
N THR A 202 -13.33 18.03 -28.41
CA THR A 202 -14.45 17.08 -28.41
C THR A 202 -14.13 15.75 -27.71
N SER A 203 -12.88 15.56 -27.27
CA SER A 203 -12.40 14.29 -26.73
C SER A 203 -11.12 14.42 -25.89
N LEU A 204 -10.89 13.43 -25.04
CA LEU A 204 -9.70 13.27 -24.21
C LEU A 204 -9.31 11.79 -24.15
N SER A 205 -8.02 11.48 -24.25
CA SER A 205 -7.48 10.12 -24.03
C SER A 205 -6.22 10.16 -23.16
N ILE A 206 -5.86 9.02 -22.57
CA ILE A 206 -4.68 8.83 -21.73
C ILE A 206 -3.80 7.71 -22.29
N HIS A 207 -2.48 7.91 -22.36
CA HIS A 207 -1.53 6.84 -22.56
C HIS A 207 -1.11 6.29 -21.19
N LEU A 208 -1.45 5.04 -20.92
CA LEU A 208 -0.98 4.32 -19.74
C LEU A 208 0.34 3.62 -20.08
N GLY A 209 1.28 3.63 -19.14
CA GLY A 209 2.55 2.93 -19.25
C GLY A 209 2.38 1.42 -19.01
N ASN A 210 3.47 0.73 -18.70
CA ASN A 210 3.40 -0.72 -18.45
C ASN A 210 2.70 -1.02 -17.12
N LEU A 211 1.41 -1.38 -17.20
CA LEU A 211 0.65 -1.95 -16.09
C LEU A 211 0.90 -3.46 -16.03
N ASP A 212 1.35 -3.97 -14.88
CA ASP A 212 1.55 -5.41 -14.67
C ASP A 212 0.23 -6.16 -14.39
N ASP A 213 -0.86 -5.43 -14.13
CA ASP A 213 -2.21 -5.90 -13.82
C ASP A 213 -3.26 -4.90 -14.35
N PRO A 214 -4.56 -5.27 -14.45
CA PRO A 214 -5.61 -4.29 -14.74
C PRO A 214 -5.72 -3.25 -13.61
N VAL A 215 -5.98 -1.99 -13.98
CA VAL A 215 -6.19 -0.88 -13.04
C VAL A 215 -7.59 -0.33 -13.22
N THR A 216 -8.40 -0.30 -12.17
CA THR A 216 -9.72 0.36 -12.23
C THR A 216 -9.52 1.87 -12.22
N MET A 217 -9.85 2.51 -13.34
CA MET A 217 -9.93 3.97 -13.44
C MET A 217 -11.37 4.42 -13.28
N THR A 218 -11.58 5.48 -12.52
CA THR A 218 -12.87 6.11 -12.33
C THR A 218 -12.80 7.53 -12.89
N VAL A 219 -13.65 7.82 -13.88
CA VAL A 219 -13.58 9.02 -14.72
C VAL A 219 -14.86 9.84 -14.57
N ARG A 220 -14.71 11.15 -14.40
CA ARG A 220 -15.81 12.12 -14.46
C ARG A 220 -15.45 13.24 -15.44
N ILE A 221 -16.34 13.53 -16.38
CA ILE A 221 -16.20 14.63 -17.34
C ILE A 221 -17.23 15.71 -17.00
N ASP A 222 -16.80 16.96 -16.88
CA ASP A 222 -17.62 18.09 -16.45
C ASP A 222 -18.45 17.74 -15.19
N ASP A 223 -19.72 18.12 -15.16
CA ASP A 223 -20.70 17.78 -14.11
C ASP A 223 -21.48 16.48 -14.40
N SER A 224 -20.98 15.62 -15.31
CA SER A 224 -21.63 14.35 -15.65
C SER A 224 -21.46 13.28 -14.57
N ASN A 225 -22.23 12.19 -14.69
CA ASN A 225 -22.04 11.02 -13.85
C ASN A 225 -20.67 10.38 -14.07
N THR A 226 -20.08 9.95 -12.97
CA THR A 226 -18.85 9.15 -12.95
C THR A 226 -19.06 7.78 -13.60
N TYR A 227 -18.09 7.31 -14.38
CA TYR A 227 -18.05 5.97 -14.97
C TYR A 227 -16.69 5.30 -14.77
N GLU A 228 -16.65 3.98 -14.89
CA GLU A 228 -15.43 3.18 -14.71
C GLU A 228 -14.87 2.67 -16.04
N ILE A 229 -13.55 2.56 -16.09
CA ILE A 229 -12.81 1.91 -17.18
C ILE A 229 -11.79 0.97 -16.53
N LEU A 230 -11.61 -0.23 -17.10
CA LEU A 230 -10.66 -1.22 -16.62
C LEU A 230 -9.58 -1.52 -17.68
N PRO A 231 -8.64 -0.58 -17.92
CA PRO A 231 -7.51 -0.81 -18.82
C PRO A 231 -6.56 -1.91 -18.34
N TYR A 232 -5.81 -2.47 -19.30
CA TYR A 232 -4.82 -3.52 -19.06
C TYR A 232 -3.57 -3.34 -19.93
N GLY A 233 -2.40 -3.47 -19.29
CA GLY A 233 -1.11 -3.31 -19.97
C GLY A 233 -0.85 -1.87 -20.41
N ARG A 234 -0.06 -1.72 -21.47
CA ARG A 234 0.35 -0.42 -22.03
C ARG A 234 -0.50 -0.07 -23.23
N GLU A 235 -1.45 0.85 -23.06
CA GLU A 235 -2.43 1.20 -24.08
C GLU A 235 -2.83 2.68 -24.06
N VAL A 236 -3.52 3.14 -25.11
CA VAL A 236 -4.15 4.46 -25.14
C VAL A 236 -5.66 4.31 -24.93
N VAL A 237 -6.11 4.70 -23.74
CA VAL A 237 -7.50 4.61 -23.31
C VAL A 237 -8.23 5.89 -23.67
N SER A 238 -9.40 5.80 -24.29
CA SER A 238 -10.26 6.96 -24.44
C SER A 238 -10.95 7.28 -23.13
N LEU A 239 -10.78 8.49 -22.64
CA LEU A 239 -11.50 9.00 -21.48
C LEU A 239 -12.86 9.55 -21.95
N ALA A 240 -12.85 10.51 -22.88
CA ALA A 240 -14.07 11.10 -23.44
C ALA A 240 -14.05 11.11 -24.98
N ARG A 241 -15.23 11.06 -25.62
CA ARG A 241 -15.45 11.16 -27.07
C ARG A 241 -16.77 11.89 -27.36
N ASN A 242 -16.87 12.47 -28.55
CA ASN A 242 -18.10 13.06 -29.09
C ASN A 242 -18.72 14.15 -28.18
N LEU A 243 -17.89 14.85 -27.39
CA LEU A 243 -18.31 16.04 -26.68
C LEU A 243 -18.56 17.18 -27.70
N PRO A 244 -19.46 18.14 -27.42
CA PRO A 244 -19.52 19.40 -28.16
C PRO A 244 -18.14 20.07 -28.18
N ASP A 245 -17.75 20.75 -29.25
CA ASP A 245 -16.45 21.44 -29.26
C ASP A 245 -16.48 22.64 -28.30
N GLY A 246 -15.74 22.54 -27.18
CA GLY A 246 -15.80 23.53 -26.11
C GLY A 246 -14.63 23.42 -25.13
N GLU A 247 -14.82 24.01 -23.94
CA GLU A 247 -13.99 23.73 -22.76
C GLU A 247 -14.62 22.63 -21.92
N HIS A 248 -13.79 21.73 -21.42
CA HIS A 248 -14.20 20.63 -20.56
C HIS A 248 -13.26 20.47 -19.35
N ALA A 249 -13.77 19.89 -18.28
CA ALA A 249 -13.02 19.41 -17.14
C ALA A 249 -13.06 17.88 -17.09
N ALA A 250 -11.99 17.24 -16.60
CA ALA A 250 -11.97 15.82 -16.32
C ALA A 250 -11.24 15.54 -15.01
N ARG A 251 -11.83 14.67 -14.18
CA ARG A 251 -11.15 13.99 -13.06
C ARG A 251 -10.94 12.53 -13.44
N VAL A 252 -9.71 12.06 -13.35
CA VAL A 252 -9.34 10.65 -13.55
C VAL A 252 -8.71 10.15 -12.27
N MET A 253 -9.37 9.22 -11.59
CA MET A 253 -8.90 8.60 -10.36
C MET A 253 -8.54 7.13 -10.58
N PHE A 254 -7.53 6.66 -9.87
CA PHE A 254 -7.01 5.30 -9.95
C PHE A 254 -7.32 4.58 -8.64
N SER A 255 -8.05 3.47 -8.73
CA SER A 255 -8.41 2.64 -7.58
C SER A 255 -7.40 1.49 -7.44
N GLY A 256 -7.10 1.11 -6.19
CA GLY A 256 -6.16 0.03 -5.88
C GLY A 256 -4.72 0.47 -5.59
N ALA A 257 -4.09 -0.24 -4.65
CA ALA A 257 -2.68 -0.05 -4.27
C ALA A 257 -1.73 -0.78 -5.24
N ARG A 258 -1.70 -0.38 -6.51
CA ARG A 258 -0.81 -0.94 -7.55
C ARG A 258 -0.08 0.16 -8.31
N ARG A 259 1.04 -0.19 -8.95
CA ARG A 259 1.78 0.75 -9.80
C ARG A 259 0.91 1.13 -11.01
N THR A 260 0.69 2.43 -11.19
CA THR A 260 0.08 2.98 -12.40
C THR A 260 0.96 4.08 -12.97
N ASP A 261 1.30 3.98 -14.25
CA ASP A 261 2.14 4.94 -14.96
C ASP A 261 1.31 5.71 -16.00
N VAL A 262 1.41 7.05 -15.99
CA VAL A 262 0.80 7.92 -17.01
C VAL A 262 1.90 8.49 -17.91
N GLU A 263 1.87 8.17 -19.20
CA GLU A 263 2.93 8.52 -20.16
C GLU A 263 2.60 9.74 -21.05
N ALA A 264 1.32 10.00 -21.28
CA ALA A 264 0.82 11.17 -22.01
C ALA A 264 -0.70 11.35 -21.79
N LEU A 265 -1.20 12.55 -22.08
CA LEU A 265 -2.60 12.77 -22.44
C LEU A 265 -2.69 13.12 -23.93
N TYR A 266 -3.85 12.90 -24.53
CA TYR A 266 -4.16 13.29 -25.91
C TYR A 266 -5.46 14.09 -25.96
N VAL A 267 -5.43 15.22 -26.64
CA VAL A 267 -6.59 16.07 -26.97
C VAL A 267 -6.67 16.24 -28.49
N ASP A 268 -7.75 16.82 -29.01
CA ASP A 268 -7.86 17.03 -30.46
C ASP A 268 -6.73 17.92 -31.03
N LYS A 269 -6.38 17.68 -32.30
CA LYS A 269 -5.33 18.43 -33.00
C LYS A 269 -5.62 19.93 -33.00
N GLY A 270 -4.65 20.72 -32.56
CA GLY A 270 -4.79 22.18 -32.42
C GLY A 270 -5.50 22.64 -31.14
N LYS A 271 -6.00 21.72 -30.31
CA LYS A 271 -6.53 22.00 -28.97
C LYS A 271 -5.45 21.83 -27.90
N ALA A 272 -5.72 22.29 -26.69
CA ALA A 272 -4.76 22.32 -25.59
C ALA A 272 -5.40 22.09 -24.22
N LEU A 273 -4.56 21.81 -23.22
CA LEU A 273 -4.96 21.86 -21.81
C LEU A 273 -5.05 23.31 -21.32
N LEU A 274 -6.08 23.59 -20.52
CA LEU A 274 -6.31 24.87 -19.87
C LEU A 274 -5.76 24.85 -18.43
N PRO A 275 -5.42 26.01 -17.83
CA PRO A 275 -4.96 26.07 -16.43
C PRO A 275 -5.94 25.38 -15.46
N SER A 276 -5.44 24.44 -14.67
CA SER A 276 -6.25 23.74 -13.67
C SER A 276 -6.55 24.62 -12.46
N VAL A 277 -7.81 24.58 -12.01
CA VAL A 277 -8.34 25.40 -10.91
C VAL A 277 -8.05 24.77 -9.53
N GLY A 278 -7.54 23.53 -9.49
CA GLY A 278 -7.43 22.74 -8.26
C GLY A 278 -6.17 22.93 -7.40
N LYS A 279 -5.12 23.59 -7.90
CA LYS A 279 -3.74 23.56 -7.33
C LYS A 279 -3.53 24.11 -5.91
N GLN A 280 -4.56 24.66 -5.26
CA GLN A 280 -4.46 25.31 -3.95
C GLN A 280 -5.53 24.83 -2.95
N ARG A 281 -6.21 23.72 -3.24
CA ARG A 281 -7.15 23.11 -2.30
C ARG A 281 -6.42 22.67 -1.03
N GLN A 282 -7.13 22.71 0.10
CA GLN A 282 -6.64 22.06 1.31
C GLN A 282 -6.54 20.56 1.08
N ILE A 283 -5.66 19.88 1.82
CA ILE A 283 -5.47 18.44 1.72
C ILE A 283 -5.80 17.75 3.04
N VAL A 284 -6.58 16.68 2.97
CA VAL A 284 -6.75 15.70 4.06
C VAL A 284 -5.93 14.45 3.71
N GLU A 285 -4.98 14.09 4.58
CA GLU A 285 -4.25 12.82 4.46
C GLU A 285 -4.95 11.76 5.32
N VAL A 286 -5.36 10.65 4.71
CA VAL A 286 -6.13 9.58 5.36
C VAL A 286 -5.34 8.28 5.37
N PHE A 287 -5.22 7.66 6.53
CA PHE A 287 -4.62 6.35 6.72
C PHE A 287 -5.68 5.31 7.02
N GLN A 288 -5.64 4.20 6.28
CA GLN A 288 -6.47 3.03 6.57
C GLN A 288 -5.60 1.78 6.54
N ASP A 289 -5.70 0.93 7.56
CA ASP A 289 -4.93 -0.32 7.63
C ASP A 289 -5.52 -1.46 6.79
N THR A 290 -6.78 -1.29 6.37
CA THR A 290 -7.48 -2.16 5.43
C THR A 290 -8.07 -1.35 4.29
N TYR A 291 -7.72 -1.71 3.06
CA TYR A 291 -8.32 -1.18 1.84
C TYR A 291 -9.22 -2.24 1.19
N ASN A 292 -10.45 -1.88 0.83
CA ASN A 292 -11.32 -2.76 0.03
C ASN A 292 -11.27 -2.36 -1.45
N SER A 293 -10.37 -2.98 -2.21
CA SER A 293 -10.25 -2.77 -3.67
C SER A 293 -11.44 -3.24 -4.49
N SER A 294 -12.45 -3.85 -3.85
CA SER A 294 -13.67 -4.33 -4.50
C SER A 294 -14.79 -3.29 -4.49
N HIS A 295 -14.58 -2.14 -3.84
CA HIS A 295 -15.53 -1.04 -3.77
C HIS A 295 -14.96 0.19 -4.51
N PRO A 296 -15.76 0.92 -5.32
CA PRO A 296 -15.28 2.11 -6.03
C PRO A 296 -14.74 3.17 -5.07
N ASP A 297 -13.54 3.68 -5.35
CA ASP A 297 -12.89 4.67 -4.46
C ASP A 297 -13.73 5.96 -4.31
N VAL A 298 -14.58 6.30 -5.30
CA VAL A 298 -15.48 7.47 -5.26
C VAL A 298 -16.62 7.32 -4.25
N LEU A 299 -16.93 6.10 -3.82
CA LEU A 299 -17.93 5.82 -2.79
C LEU A 299 -17.30 5.62 -1.41
N SER A 300 -15.98 5.60 -1.30
CA SER A 300 -15.30 5.46 0.00
C SER A 300 -15.58 6.66 0.91
N TRP A 301 -15.74 6.40 2.21
CA TRP A 301 -16.08 7.44 3.20
C TRP A 301 -15.09 8.61 3.19
N SER A 302 -13.81 8.34 2.89
CA SER A 302 -12.75 9.35 2.86
C SER A 302 -12.82 10.23 1.60
N TYR A 303 -13.26 9.69 0.46
CA TYR A 303 -13.55 10.48 -0.75
C TYR A 303 -14.79 11.35 -0.56
N LEU A 304 -15.87 10.77 0.00
CA LEU A 304 -17.12 11.48 0.27
C LEU A 304 -16.92 12.62 1.29
N LEU A 305 -16.12 12.38 2.33
CA LEU A 305 -15.70 13.41 3.29
C LEU A 305 -14.98 14.57 2.59
N ALA A 306 -13.96 14.26 1.78
CA ALA A 306 -13.20 15.29 1.07
C ALA A 306 -14.08 16.09 0.08
N SER A 307 -15.00 15.40 -0.61
CA SER A 307 -15.96 16.00 -1.53
C SER A 307 -16.93 16.96 -0.82
N LYS A 308 -17.43 16.61 0.38
CA LYS A 308 -18.31 17.49 1.20
C LYS A 308 -17.64 18.84 1.53
N PHE A 309 -16.31 18.89 1.63
CA PHE A 309 -15.56 20.11 1.94
C PHE A 309 -14.89 20.78 0.73
N ASP A 310 -15.05 20.24 -0.49
CA ASP A 310 -14.26 20.60 -1.69
C ASP A 310 -12.74 20.63 -1.44
N VAL A 311 -12.25 19.68 -0.63
CA VAL A 311 -10.82 19.51 -0.33
C VAL A 311 -10.26 18.31 -1.10
N ASP A 312 -8.95 18.32 -1.29
CA ASP A 312 -8.23 17.22 -1.91
C ASP A 312 -7.92 16.11 -0.89
N ARG A 313 -7.94 14.86 -1.34
CA ARG A 313 -7.66 13.67 -0.50
C ARG A 313 -6.35 13.03 -0.91
N VAL A 314 -5.50 12.71 0.07
CA VAL A 314 -4.40 11.76 -0.11
C VAL A 314 -4.68 10.52 0.74
N LEU A 315 -5.03 9.41 0.09
CA LEU A 315 -5.28 8.13 0.76
C LEU A 315 -3.98 7.31 0.81
N ILE A 316 -3.56 6.93 2.01
CA ILE A 316 -2.41 6.07 2.26
C ILE A 316 -2.91 4.79 2.90
N SER A 317 -3.13 3.78 2.07
CA SER A 317 -3.66 2.50 2.49
C SER A 317 -3.08 1.35 1.65
N GLY A 318 -3.25 0.14 2.17
CA GLY A 318 -2.89 -1.11 1.54
C GLY A 318 -3.66 -2.25 2.20
N ASN A 319 -3.50 -3.46 1.68
CA ASN A 319 -4.21 -4.62 2.20
C ASN A 319 -3.50 -5.14 3.46
N ASP A 320 -4.25 -5.27 4.55
CA ASP A 320 -3.85 -5.92 5.80
C ASP A 320 -2.58 -5.34 6.45
N MET A 321 -2.40 -4.01 6.39
CA MET A 321 -1.20 -3.32 6.87
C MET A 321 -1.16 -3.22 8.40
N CYS A 322 -0.30 -4.00 9.06
CA CYS A 322 -0.12 -3.82 10.50
C CYS A 322 0.71 -2.57 10.82
N ILE A 323 0.57 -2.03 12.05
CA ILE A 323 1.27 -0.79 12.43
C ILE A 323 2.79 -0.97 12.63
N SER A 324 3.21 -2.09 13.23
CA SER A 324 4.60 -2.49 13.50
C SER A 324 4.70 -4.01 13.68
N ASN A 325 5.89 -4.59 13.54
CA ASN A 325 6.14 -6.02 13.81
C ASN A 325 5.22 -7.00 13.04
N CYS A 326 4.90 -6.66 11.79
CA CYS A 326 4.05 -7.50 10.94
C CYS A 326 4.69 -8.87 10.67
N PRO A 327 3.88 -9.87 10.28
CA PRO A 327 4.40 -11.10 9.70
C PRO A 327 5.29 -10.79 8.49
N ASN A 328 6.17 -11.72 8.14
CA ASN A 328 7.00 -11.61 6.95
C ASN A 328 6.16 -11.27 5.71
N ASP A 329 6.75 -10.50 4.80
CA ASP A 329 6.16 -9.97 3.56
C ASP A 329 5.14 -8.82 3.71
N ILE A 330 4.62 -8.53 4.90
CA ILE A 330 3.80 -7.33 5.15
C ILE A 330 4.72 -6.16 5.56
N THR A 331 4.69 -5.06 4.80
CA THR A 331 5.42 -3.83 5.15
C THR A 331 4.70 -3.10 6.28
N PRO A 332 5.35 -2.84 7.43
CA PRO A 332 4.73 -2.09 8.52
C PRO A 332 4.36 -0.66 8.16
N LEU A 333 3.22 -0.18 8.67
CA LEU A 333 2.71 1.16 8.40
C LEU A 333 3.69 2.26 8.82
N ASP A 334 4.37 2.09 9.96
CA ASP A 334 5.36 3.03 10.48
C ASP A 334 6.57 3.25 9.55
N LYS A 335 6.78 2.32 8.60
CA LYS A 335 7.74 2.45 7.49
C LYS A 335 7.02 2.92 6.22
N PHE A 336 5.91 2.29 5.85
CA PHE A 336 5.16 2.59 4.62
C PHE A 336 4.80 4.06 4.49
N TYR A 337 4.42 4.71 5.60
CA TYR A 337 4.10 6.13 5.59
C TYR A 337 5.19 7.01 4.97
N PHE A 338 6.47 6.67 5.19
CA PHE A 338 7.59 7.46 4.69
C PHE A 338 8.04 7.03 3.29
N LEU A 339 7.39 6.05 2.66
CA LEU A 339 7.76 5.56 1.31
C LEU A 339 7.00 6.29 0.21
N GLY A 340 7.67 6.45 -0.94
CA GLY A 340 7.04 6.88 -2.21
C GLY A 340 6.43 5.72 -3.00
N SER A 341 6.73 4.47 -2.64
CA SER A 341 6.20 3.23 -3.21
C SER A 341 6.57 2.04 -2.31
N LEU A 342 5.75 0.97 -2.26
CA LEU A 342 6.13 -0.29 -1.57
C LEU A 342 7.36 -0.96 -2.21
N SER A 343 7.53 -0.78 -3.51
CA SER A 343 8.67 -1.30 -4.26
C SER A 343 9.53 -0.15 -4.77
N ALA A 344 10.86 -0.28 -4.68
CA ALA A 344 11.79 0.55 -5.45
C ALA A 344 11.78 0.17 -6.96
N ALA A 345 10.60 -0.21 -7.49
CA ALA A 345 10.42 -0.65 -8.85
C ALA A 345 10.72 0.51 -9.81
N ARG A 346 11.67 0.25 -10.72
CA ARG A 346 12.00 1.04 -11.92
C ARG A 346 11.64 2.53 -11.79
N GLY A 347 12.46 3.26 -11.04
CA GLY A 347 12.44 4.74 -10.99
C GLY A 347 11.71 5.38 -9.81
N MET A 348 10.74 4.71 -9.15
CA MET A 348 10.02 5.36 -8.06
C MET A 348 10.93 5.68 -6.85
N PRO A 349 10.81 6.87 -6.23
CA PRO A 349 11.63 7.27 -5.10
C PRO A 349 11.30 6.38 -3.90
N LYS A 350 12.34 5.89 -3.23
CA LYS A 350 12.19 5.04 -2.05
C LYS A 350 11.42 5.75 -0.93
N TYR A 351 11.67 7.03 -0.73
CA TYR A 351 11.03 7.84 0.31
C TYR A 351 10.11 8.89 -0.32
N TRP A 352 9.03 9.23 0.37
CA TRP A 352 8.14 10.31 -0.06
C TRP A 352 8.74 11.68 0.26
N HIS A 353 8.55 12.63 -0.65
CA HIS A 353 8.94 14.03 -0.48
C HIS A 353 7.75 14.80 0.10
N PHE A 354 7.78 15.02 1.42
CA PHE A 354 6.70 15.70 2.15
C PHE A 354 6.65 17.22 1.90
N GLU A 355 7.50 17.71 1.00
CA GLU A 355 7.47 19.05 0.42
C GLU A 355 6.49 19.16 -0.76
N GLU A 356 6.09 18.04 -1.39
CA GLU A 356 5.13 18.03 -2.52
C GLU A 356 3.72 18.44 -2.10
N TYR A 357 3.32 18.17 -0.84
CA TYR A 357 2.10 18.70 -0.25
C TYR A 357 2.20 18.77 1.28
N ARG A 358 1.37 19.62 1.88
CA ARG A 358 1.19 19.68 3.34
C ARG A 358 -0.30 19.50 3.67
N PRO A 359 -0.68 18.45 4.43
CA PRO A 359 -2.06 18.28 4.86
C PRO A 359 -2.48 19.36 5.87
N SER A 360 -3.75 19.76 5.77
CA SER A 360 -4.46 20.54 6.80
C SER A 360 -4.94 19.66 7.95
N LEU A 361 -5.21 18.37 7.66
CA LEU A 361 -5.72 17.38 8.61
C LEU A 361 -5.15 16.00 8.28
N ILE A 362 -4.83 15.21 9.30
CA ILE A 362 -4.48 13.79 9.17
C ILE A 362 -5.54 12.96 9.89
N ILE A 363 -6.07 11.92 9.26
CA ILE A 363 -7.06 11.01 9.84
C ILE A 363 -6.48 9.59 9.85
N LEU A 364 -6.50 8.92 10.99
CA LEU A 364 -5.94 7.58 11.20
C LEU A 364 -7.05 6.59 11.59
N ASP A 365 -7.41 5.71 10.65
CA ASP A 365 -8.37 4.60 10.78
C ASP A 365 -7.57 3.28 10.82
N LEU A 366 -7.03 2.96 12.01
CA LEU A 366 -6.01 1.92 12.20
C LEU A 366 -6.35 1.03 13.39
N GLY A 367 -6.41 -0.29 13.19
CA GLY A 367 -6.61 -1.27 14.25
C GLY A 367 -7.15 -2.60 13.73
N VAL A 368 -8.02 -2.57 12.71
CA VAL A 368 -8.69 -3.73 12.11
C VAL A 368 -7.70 -4.79 11.63
N ALA A 369 -6.68 -4.40 10.86
CA ALA A 369 -5.68 -5.32 10.36
C ALA A 369 -4.84 -5.91 11.49
N THR A 370 -4.42 -5.08 12.45
CA THR A 370 -3.62 -5.55 13.59
C THR A 370 -4.41 -6.50 14.50
N LYS A 371 -5.66 -6.18 14.84
CA LYS A 371 -6.55 -7.02 15.65
C LYS A 371 -6.78 -8.39 15.00
N ARG A 372 -7.14 -8.40 13.72
CA ARG A 372 -7.32 -9.65 12.94
C ARG A 372 -6.03 -10.48 12.84
N LEU A 373 -4.86 -9.86 12.81
CA LEU A 373 -3.57 -10.57 12.83
C LEU A 373 -3.17 -11.08 14.23
N MET A 374 -3.59 -10.40 15.30
CA MET A 374 -3.51 -10.90 16.69
C MET A 374 -4.43 -12.12 16.87
N ASP A 375 -5.69 -12.03 16.46
CA ASP A 375 -6.69 -13.09 16.60
C ASP A 375 -6.29 -14.37 15.85
N LYS A 376 -5.74 -14.22 14.64
CA LYS A 376 -5.17 -15.34 13.85
C LYS A 376 -3.86 -15.88 14.43
N LYS A 377 -3.31 -15.29 15.50
CA LYS A 377 -1.97 -15.58 16.04
C LYS A 377 -0.92 -15.59 14.91
N LEU A 378 -0.97 -14.59 14.04
CA LEU A 378 0.01 -14.37 12.96
C LEU A 378 1.03 -13.31 13.38
N MET A 379 0.56 -12.24 14.02
CA MET A 379 1.39 -11.34 14.79
C MET A 379 1.56 -11.83 16.21
N TYR A 380 2.65 -11.38 16.85
CA TYR A 380 2.86 -11.54 18.30
C TYR A 380 2.72 -12.98 18.82
N ARG A 381 3.07 -13.97 17.98
CA ARG A 381 2.93 -15.43 18.24
C ARG A 381 3.51 -15.93 19.57
N LEU A 382 4.44 -15.17 20.17
CA LEU A 382 5.15 -15.50 21.39
C LEU A 382 4.84 -14.54 22.55
N LEU A 383 3.91 -13.59 22.36
CA LEU A 383 3.46 -12.65 23.39
C LEU A 383 2.11 -13.08 23.96
N LEU A 384 1.85 -12.72 25.21
CA LEU A 384 0.51 -12.83 25.79
C LEU A 384 -0.38 -11.68 25.25
N PRO A 385 -1.72 -11.82 25.24
CA PRO A 385 -2.61 -10.81 24.67
C PRO A 385 -2.40 -9.40 25.22
N GLN A 386 -2.18 -9.27 26.53
CA GLN A 386 -1.88 -7.99 27.19
C GLN A 386 -0.59 -7.34 26.70
N ASP A 387 0.43 -8.14 26.38
CA ASP A 387 1.70 -7.65 25.82
C ASP A 387 1.50 -7.21 24.36
N ALA A 388 0.63 -7.90 23.61
CA ALA A 388 0.29 -7.52 22.23
C ALA A 388 -0.45 -6.17 22.17
N SER A 389 -1.45 -5.94 23.04
CA SER A 389 -2.14 -4.65 23.17
C SER A 389 -1.20 -3.51 23.57
N LYS A 390 -0.27 -3.77 24.50
CA LYS A 390 0.78 -2.82 24.88
C LYS A 390 1.71 -2.49 23.70
N VAL A 391 2.19 -3.49 22.97
CA VAL A 391 3.08 -3.28 21.81
C VAL A 391 2.38 -2.52 20.68
N TYR A 392 1.09 -2.77 20.44
CA TYR A 392 0.29 -1.94 19.52
C TYR A 392 0.25 -0.48 19.97
N SER A 393 -0.10 -0.21 21.23
CA SER A 393 -0.18 1.14 21.80
C SER A 393 1.16 1.89 21.72
N GLU A 394 2.25 1.23 22.11
CA GLU A 394 3.62 1.79 22.02
C GLU A 394 4.02 2.09 20.57
N SER A 395 3.63 1.23 19.63
CA SER A 395 3.91 1.39 18.20
C SER A 395 3.10 2.52 17.58
N TYR A 396 1.83 2.68 17.96
CA TYR A 396 0.97 3.77 17.51
C TYR A 396 1.47 5.13 18.02
N MET A 397 1.81 5.21 19.30
CA MET A 397 2.48 6.39 19.86
C MET A 397 3.80 6.69 19.15
N ASN A 398 4.64 5.68 18.86
CA ASN A 398 5.89 5.88 18.14
C ASN A 398 5.65 6.36 16.70
N PHE A 399 4.66 5.81 16.00
CA PHE A 399 4.28 6.26 14.66
C PHE A 399 3.90 7.74 14.66
N ILE A 400 2.99 8.17 15.54
CA ILE A 400 2.59 9.59 15.65
C ILE A 400 3.77 10.49 16.03
N ARG A 401 4.63 10.06 16.96
CA ARG A 401 5.88 10.79 17.29
C ARG A 401 6.81 10.90 16.08
N GLN A 402 6.88 9.89 15.20
CA GLN A 402 7.64 9.96 13.95
C GLN A 402 7.00 10.94 12.94
N ILE A 403 5.68 10.96 12.79
CA ILE A 403 4.95 11.97 11.99
C ILE A 403 5.33 13.38 12.47
N ARG A 404 5.17 13.64 13.78
CA ARG A 404 5.51 14.92 14.43
C ARG A 404 6.96 15.32 14.25
N LYS A 405 7.90 14.40 14.47
CA LYS A 405 9.34 14.67 14.42
C LYS A 405 9.84 14.94 13.00
N LYS A 406 9.38 14.16 12.01
CA LYS A 406 9.95 14.16 10.66
C LYS A 406 9.24 15.10 9.70
N VAL A 407 7.90 15.18 9.72
CA VAL A 407 7.12 15.76 8.61
C VAL A 407 6.09 16.80 9.05
N HIS A 408 5.28 16.53 10.08
CA HIS A 408 4.07 17.32 10.37
C HIS A 408 3.98 17.69 11.86
N LYS A 409 4.82 18.66 12.26
CA LYS A 409 4.99 19.12 13.66
C LYS A 409 3.72 19.63 14.35
N ARG A 410 2.72 20.14 13.61
CA ARG A 410 1.54 20.83 14.17
C ARG A 410 0.19 20.47 13.52
N VAL A 411 0.18 19.67 12.46
CA VAL A 411 -1.06 19.32 11.74
C VAL A 411 -1.98 18.52 12.69
N PRO A 412 -3.27 18.86 12.85
CA PRO A 412 -4.20 18.06 13.65
C PRO A 412 -4.23 16.61 13.18
N ILE A 413 -4.20 15.68 14.13
CA ILE A 413 -4.30 14.24 13.87
C ILE A 413 -5.54 13.70 14.60
N LEU A 414 -6.49 13.15 13.85
CA LEU A 414 -7.65 12.46 14.38
C LEU A 414 -7.37 10.97 14.36
N LEU A 415 -7.40 10.31 15.52
CA LEU A 415 -7.46 8.86 15.60
C LEU A 415 -8.95 8.51 15.67
N LEU A 416 -9.41 7.76 14.67
CA LEU A 416 -10.74 7.19 14.72
C LEU A 416 -10.69 5.93 15.60
N ARG A 417 -11.75 5.70 16.35
CA ARG A 417 -12.17 4.33 16.68
C ARG A 417 -12.40 3.59 15.36
N PRO A 418 -11.73 2.45 15.10
CA PRO A 418 -12.05 1.64 13.92
C PRO A 418 -13.53 1.25 13.94
N PHE A 419 -14.20 1.27 12.78
CA PHE A 419 -15.67 1.14 12.72
C PHE A 419 -16.21 -0.19 13.28
N ASP A 420 -15.38 -1.24 13.36
CA ASP A 420 -15.67 -2.55 13.96
C ASP A 420 -15.37 -2.61 15.49
N GLY A 421 -14.86 -1.54 16.08
CA GLY A 421 -14.40 -1.48 17.48
C GLY A 421 -13.03 -2.12 17.74
N SER A 422 -12.29 -2.53 16.71
CA SER A 422 -10.96 -3.14 16.87
C SER A 422 -9.99 -2.21 17.61
N LEU A 423 -9.45 -2.67 18.75
CA LEU A 423 -8.41 -1.98 19.54
C LEU A 423 -8.84 -0.56 20.00
N GLU A 424 -10.13 -0.37 20.28
CA GLU A 424 -10.73 0.87 20.77
C GLU A 424 -10.03 1.40 22.03
N THR A 425 -9.90 0.55 23.06
CA THR A 425 -9.35 0.95 24.38
C THR A 425 -7.90 1.38 24.25
N GLU A 426 -7.09 0.62 23.50
CA GLU A 426 -5.69 0.92 23.22
C GLU A 426 -5.55 2.24 22.45
N SER A 427 -6.37 2.47 21.44
CA SER A 427 -6.31 3.66 20.59
C SER A 427 -6.72 4.93 21.36
N LEU A 428 -7.73 4.85 22.23
CA LEU A 428 -8.10 5.92 23.15
C LEU A 428 -6.94 6.23 24.12
N GLN A 429 -6.30 5.21 24.70
CA GLN A 429 -5.16 5.37 25.60
C GLN A 429 -3.96 6.05 24.90
N VAL A 430 -3.70 5.72 23.62
CA VAL A 430 -2.68 6.39 22.80
C VAL A 430 -2.92 7.90 22.73
N VAL A 431 -4.16 8.33 22.45
CA VAL A 431 -4.52 9.76 22.43
C VAL A 431 -4.34 10.40 23.81
N GLN A 432 -4.84 9.76 24.87
CA GLN A 432 -4.74 10.28 26.23
C GLN A 432 -3.28 10.50 26.67
N ILE A 433 -2.41 9.51 26.45
CA ILE A 433 -0.99 9.59 26.81
C ILE A 433 -0.28 10.69 26.00
N LEU A 434 -0.52 10.80 24.69
CA LEU A 434 0.08 11.84 23.86
C LEU A 434 -0.37 13.26 24.28
N ARG A 435 -1.65 13.43 24.62
CA ARG A 435 -2.20 14.70 25.13
C ARG A 435 -1.65 15.06 26.52
N GLN A 436 -1.46 14.08 27.40
CA GLN A 436 -0.79 14.26 28.70
C GLN A 436 0.68 14.66 28.53
N GLN A 437 1.37 14.09 27.55
CA GLN A 437 2.76 14.44 27.17
C GLN A 437 2.88 15.77 26.40
N GLY A 438 1.77 16.47 26.15
CA GLY A 438 1.75 17.84 25.62
C GLY A 438 1.33 17.98 24.16
N ASP A 439 1.12 16.89 23.41
CA ASP A 439 0.60 16.99 22.03
C ASP A 439 -0.91 17.23 22.04
N LYS A 440 -1.30 18.51 22.09
CA LYS A 440 -2.71 18.92 22.14
C LYS A 440 -3.43 18.82 20.78
N ASN A 441 -2.70 18.55 19.69
CA ASN A 441 -3.22 18.45 18.32
C ASN A 441 -3.41 16.98 17.89
N VAL A 442 -3.56 16.07 18.87
CA VAL A 442 -4.01 14.68 18.67
C VAL A 442 -5.36 14.53 19.36
N HIS A 443 -6.33 13.98 18.63
CA HIS A 443 -7.74 13.89 19.03
C HIS A 443 -8.24 12.46 18.85
N TRP A 444 -9.22 12.07 19.67
CA TRP A 444 -9.94 10.79 19.56
C TRP A 444 -11.33 11.08 19.01
N ILE A 445 -11.76 10.30 18.02
CA ILE A 445 -13.12 10.35 17.48
C ILE A 445 -13.75 8.97 17.72
N ASP A 446 -14.76 8.93 18.58
CA ASP A 446 -15.59 7.75 18.78
C ASP A 446 -16.54 7.57 17.57
N THR A 447 -16.50 6.40 16.96
CA THR A 447 -17.29 6.03 15.77
C THR A 447 -18.37 4.99 16.09
N THR A 448 -18.64 4.74 17.38
CA THR A 448 -19.68 3.82 17.84
C THR A 448 -21.02 4.14 17.16
N ASP A 449 -21.69 3.11 16.66
CA ASP A 449 -22.95 3.15 15.92
C ASP A 449 -22.95 3.93 14.58
N TRP A 450 -21.82 4.44 14.08
CA TRP A 450 -21.76 5.20 12.81
C TRP A 450 -21.91 4.33 11.55
N ALA A 451 -21.81 3.01 11.70
CA ALA A 451 -21.96 2.05 10.62
C ALA A 451 -22.47 0.72 11.18
N THR A 452 -23.69 0.71 11.70
CA THR A 452 -24.31 -0.49 12.25
C THR A 452 -24.35 -1.62 11.22
N ASP A 453 -24.05 -2.85 11.66
CA ASP A 453 -24.11 -4.06 10.83
C ASP A 453 -25.53 -4.37 10.31
N THR A 454 -26.55 -3.61 10.75
CA THR A 454 -27.93 -3.68 10.28
C THR A 454 -28.15 -3.06 8.89
N LEU A 455 -27.15 -2.38 8.32
CA LEU A 455 -27.18 -1.92 6.94
C LEU A 455 -26.55 -2.98 6.03
N ASP A 456 -27.31 -3.45 5.04
CA ASP A 456 -26.78 -4.39 4.04
C ASP A 456 -25.96 -3.70 2.94
N ASP A 457 -26.13 -2.38 2.76
CA ASP A 457 -25.44 -1.60 1.72
C ASP A 457 -24.20 -0.85 2.26
N GLU A 458 -23.04 -1.13 1.67
CA GLU A 458 -21.77 -0.47 2.00
C GLU A 458 -21.70 0.98 1.53
N ALA A 459 -22.39 1.37 0.43
CA ALA A 459 -22.37 2.75 -0.04
C ALA A 459 -23.05 3.67 0.99
N THR A 460 -24.24 3.29 1.47
CA THR A 460 -24.95 3.96 2.57
C THR A 460 -24.09 4.05 3.83
N LYS A 461 -23.39 2.97 4.22
CA LYS A 461 -22.45 3.03 5.37
C LYS A 461 -21.35 4.06 5.14
N HIS A 462 -20.75 4.11 3.95
CA HIS A 462 -19.71 5.09 3.66
C HIS A 462 -20.23 6.54 3.65
N GLU A 463 -21.45 6.78 3.17
CA GLU A 463 -22.12 8.08 3.25
C GLU A 463 -22.41 8.52 4.70
N MET A 464 -22.89 7.62 5.55
CA MET A 464 -23.10 7.91 6.98
C MET A 464 -21.76 8.20 7.68
N ARG A 465 -20.76 7.33 7.51
CA ARG A 465 -19.39 7.51 8.05
C ARG A 465 -18.82 8.87 7.66
N ALA A 466 -18.93 9.26 6.37
CA ALA A 466 -18.47 10.54 5.87
C ALA A 466 -19.26 11.74 6.45
N SER A 467 -20.57 11.57 6.66
CA SER A 467 -21.44 12.61 7.18
C SER A 467 -21.20 12.86 8.67
N PHE A 468 -21.14 11.82 9.51
CA PHE A 468 -20.78 11.98 10.92
C PHE A 468 -19.37 12.52 11.10
N LEU A 469 -18.38 11.97 10.37
CA LEU A 469 -17.00 12.44 10.45
C LEU A 469 -16.86 13.92 10.04
N SER A 470 -17.68 14.40 9.10
CA SER A 470 -17.68 15.82 8.69
C SER A 470 -17.93 16.79 9.85
N LEU A 471 -18.76 16.40 10.81
CA LEU A 471 -19.06 17.21 12.00
C LEU A 471 -17.80 17.44 12.84
N HIS A 472 -16.96 16.41 12.97
CA HIS A 472 -15.71 16.46 13.72
C HIS A 472 -14.54 17.04 12.93
N THR A 473 -14.53 16.93 11.59
CA THR A 473 -13.45 17.51 10.77
C THR A 473 -13.67 18.98 10.42
N CYS A 474 -14.91 19.47 10.41
CA CYS A 474 -15.21 20.84 9.97
C CYS A 474 -14.36 21.92 10.67
N PRO A 475 -14.16 21.91 12.00
CA PRO A 475 -13.34 22.93 12.69
C PRO A 475 -11.87 23.00 12.25
N PHE A 476 -11.37 22.00 11.52
CA PHE A 476 -10.00 21.95 11.00
C PHE A 476 -9.91 22.32 9.52
N LEU A 477 -11.03 22.31 8.80
CA LEU A 477 -11.07 22.50 7.35
C LEU A 477 -11.77 23.81 6.96
N ARG A 478 -12.75 24.27 7.74
CA ARG A 478 -13.58 25.45 7.45
C ARG A 478 -13.61 26.45 8.61
N PRO A 479 -13.89 27.73 8.33
CA PRO A 479 -14.30 28.71 9.34
C PRO A 479 -15.44 28.19 10.23
N ARG A 480 -15.46 28.61 11.50
CA ARG A 480 -16.38 28.07 12.52
C ARG A 480 -17.85 28.36 12.23
N ASP A 481 -18.11 29.46 11.55
CA ASP A 481 -19.40 29.92 11.05
C ASP A 481 -19.92 29.10 9.87
N GLU A 482 -19.05 28.61 8.98
CA GLU A 482 -19.44 27.67 7.91
C GLU A 482 -19.88 26.30 8.47
N CYS A 483 -19.35 25.88 9.62
CA CYS A 483 -19.67 24.57 10.21
C CYS A 483 -21.10 24.40 10.74
N GLN A 484 -21.89 25.48 10.85
CA GLN A 484 -23.27 25.42 11.34
C GLN A 484 -24.26 24.89 10.28
N PHE A 485 -23.91 24.99 9.00
CA PHE A 485 -24.83 24.68 7.88
C PHE A 485 -24.80 23.22 7.41
N LEU A 486 -23.98 22.36 8.01
CA LEU A 486 -23.87 20.93 7.66
C LEU A 486 -24.93 20.03 8.36
N TYR A 487 -25.92 20.63 9.02
CA TYR A 487 -26.88 19.94 9.88
C TYR A 487 -28.34 20.03 9.41
N PRO A 488 -29.03 18.89 9.42
CA PRO A 488 -30.46 18.81 9.76
C PRO A 488 -30.74 17.99 11.04
N PHE A 489 -29.71 17.49 11.75
CA PHE A 489 -29.86 16.66 12.96
C PHE A 489 -29.50 17.42 14.25
N GLU A 490 -30.44 17.56 15.18
CA GLU A 490 -30.32 18.39 16.41
C GLU A 490 -29.45 17.76 17.54
N GLY A 491 -28.26 17.25 17.20
CA GLY A 491 -27.29 16.71 18.16
C GLY A 491 -26.21 17.74 18.54
N LYS A 492 -26.15 18.16 19.81
CA LYS A 492 -25.08 19.03 20.32
C LYS A 492 -23.73 18.31 20.27
N LEU A 493 -22.76 18.89 19.56
CA LEU A 493 -21.36 18.45 19.60
C LEU A 493 -20.65 19.05 20.83
N GLU A 494 -20.11 18.21 21.71
CA GLU A 494 -19.08 18.60 22.68
C GLU A 494 -17.69 18.33 22.09
N ILE A 495 -16.74 19.29 22.23
CA ILE A 495 -15.39 19.27 21.65
C ILE A 495 -14.34 19.49 22.75
#